data_AF-A0A956CNQ7-F1
#
_entry.id   AF-A0A956CNQ7-F1
#
_cell.length_a   1.000
_cell.length_b   1.000
_cell.length_c   1.000
_cell.angle_alpha   90.00
_cell.angle_beta   90.00
_cell.angle_gamma   90.00
#
_symmetry.space_group_name_H-M   'P 1'
#
loop_
_entity.id
_entity.type
_entity.pdbx_description
1 polymer ?
#
loop_
_entity_poly.entity_id
_entity_poly.type
_entity_poly.pdbx_seq_one_letter_code
_entity_poly.pdbx_strand_id
1 'polypeptide(L)'
;MTLIEVMVAMAILAILTTMIWGGFAQTAKNKERTEEIANRQNEIRMAIDRMQRELSMAFVSIHRTATPMGQTPMTAFYGKHRSGADRIDFTAFAHRRLFRNAKESDQCELSYFLARDPDASDQKVLVRREQNRIDDHPEKGGKLDVILHDVRELSFSYLDPQSGEWLETWDTTQATAQPNRLPTQIKIFVTVADPIDSKKDRVYGTRATLPITWGLNHAKYNP
;
A
#
# COMPACT_ATOMS: atom_id res chain seq x y z
N MET A 1 36.66 -47.66 -40.21
CA MET A 1 35.84 -47.44 -39.00
C MET A 1 35.71 -48.73 -38.24
N THR A 2 36.03 -48.73 -36.96
CA THR A 2 35.95 -49.92 -36.09
C THR A 2 34.74 -49.80 -35.15
N LEU A 3 34.18 -50.92 -34.67
CA LEU A 3 33.04 -50.91 -33.75
C LEU A 3 33.33 -50.13 -32.45
N ILE A 4 34.58 -50.17 -31.98
CA ILE A 4 35.03 -49.41 -30.81
C ILE A 4 34.95 -47.90 -31.02
N GLU A 5 35.20 -47.41 -32.23
CA GLU A 5 35.10 -45.99 -32.60
C GLU A 5 33.67 -45.47 -32.48
N VAL A 6 32.70 -46.27 -32.93
CA VAL A 6 31.26 -45.97 -32.82
C VAL A 6 30.80 -45.99 -31.36
N MET A 7 31.26 -46.97 -30.57
CA MET A 7 30.91 -47.06 -29.14
C MET A 7 31.44 -45.87 -28.35
N VAL A 8 32.69 -45.44 -28.61
CA VAL A 8 33.28 -44.26 -27.95
C VAL A 8 32.54 -42.99 -28.36
N ALA A 9 32.20 -42.83 -29.65
CA ALA A 9 31.42 -41.69 -30.11
C ALA A 9 30.03 -41.61 -29.44
N MET A 10 29.34 -42.74 -29.29
CA MET A 10 28.05 -42.81 -28.59
C MET A 10 28.17 -42.50 -27.10
N ALA A 11 29.22 -42.97 -26.43
CA ALA A 11 29.46 -42.67 -25.02
C ALA A 11 29.68 -41.17 -24.79
N ILE A 12 30.51 -40.54 -25.62
CA ILE A 12 30.76 -39.09 -25.56
C ILE A 12 29.47 -38.32 -25.84
N LEU A 13 28.72 -38.71 -26.87
CA LEU A 13 27.45 -38.07 -27.20
C LEU A 13 26.46 -38.15 -26.04
N ALA A 14 26.29 -39.33 -25.43
CA ALA A 14 25.40 -39.52 -24.29
C ALA A 14 25.78 -38.61 -23.10
N ILE A 15 27.07 -38.49 -22.79
CA ILE A 15 27.57 -37.61 -21.72
C ILE A 15 27.28 -36.14 -22.06
N LEU A 16 27.58 -35.71 -23.29
CA LEU A 16 27.30 -34.34 -23.76
C LEU A 16 25.82 -34.02 -23.70
N THR A 17 24.96 -34.88 -24.23
CA THR A 17 23.49 -34.70 -24.21
C THR A 17 22.98 -34.59 -22.78
N THR A 18 23.48 -35.42 -21.86
CA THR A 18 23.07 -35.38 -20.45
C THR A 18 23.47 -34.08 -19.77
N MET A 19 24.69 -33.59 -20.01
CA MET A 19 25.15 -32.31 -19.46
C MET A 19 24.37 -31.12 -20.02
N ILE A 20 24.11 -31.11 -21.34
CA ILE A 20 23.33 -30.08 -22.01
C ILE A 20 21.90 -30.06 -21.44
N TRP A 21 21.26 -31.22 -21.32
CA TRP A 21 19.93 -31.34 -20.74
C TRP A 21 19.90 -30.85 -19.29
N GLY A 22 20.91 -31.23 -18.49
CA GLY A 22 21.06 -30.76 -17.11
C GLY A 22 21.17 -29.24 -17.01
N GLY A 23 21.96 -28.61 -17.88
CA GLY A 23 22.10 -27.15 -17.96
C GLY A 23 20.79 -26.45 -18.34
N PHE A 24 20.05 -26.98 -19.32
CA PHE A 24 18.75 -26.43 -19.70
C PHE A 24 17.71 -26.58 -18.58
N ALA A 25 17.62 -27.75 -17.95
CA ALA A 25 16.69 -28.00 -16.86
C ALA A 25 16.97 -27.08 -15.65
N GLN A 26 18.25 -26.88 -15.31
CA GLN A 26 18.64 -25.95 -14.25
C GLN A 26 18.30 -24.50 -14.60
N THR A 27 18.54 -24.09 -15.84
CA THR A 27 18.22 -22.74 -16.32
C THR A 27 16.73 -22.48 -16.27
N ALA A 28 15.90 -23.45 -16.68
CA ALA A 28 14.44 -23.34 -16.62
C ALA A 28 13.94 -23.15 -15.18
N LYS A 29 14.44 -23.94 -14.22
CA LYS A 29 14.11 -23.81 -12.80
C LYS A 29 14.55 -22.47 -12.20
N ASN A 30 15.77 -22.02 -12.55
CA ASN A 30 16.27 -20.73 -12.09
C ASN A 30 15.44 -19.56 -12.64
N LYS A 31 14.98 -19.67 -13.89
CA LYS A 31 14.10 -18.69 -14.51
C LYS A 31 12.77 -18.59 -13.75
N GLU A 32 12.10 -19.71 -13.51
CA GLU A 32 10.83 -19.77 -12.78
C GLU A 32 10.94 -19.11 -11.39
N ARG A 33 11.96 -19.50 -10.62
CA ARG A 33 12.22 -18.89 -9.30
C ARG A 33 12.47 -17.38 -9.39
N THR A 34 13.17 -16.92 -10.42
CA THR A 34 13.45 -15.49 -10.61
C THR A 34 12.18 -14.73 -10.99
N GLU A 35 11.31 -15.32 -11.82
CA GLU A 35 10.02 -14.75 -12.19
C GLU A 35 9.09 -14.63 -10.97
N GLU A 36 9.04 -15.63 -10.09
CA GLU A 36 8.29 -15.56 -8.83
C GLU A 36 8.77 -14.41 -7.92
N ILE A 37 10.09 -14.29 -7.73
CA ILE A 37 10.69 -13.20 -6.93
C ILE A 37 10.36 -11.84 -7.56
N ALA A 38 10.45 -11.72 -8.88
CA ALA A 38 10.14 -10.48 -9.59
C ALA A 38 8.65 -10.11 -9.48
N ASN A 39 7.75 -11.09 -9.65
CA ASN A 39 6.31 -10.90 -9.50
C ASN A 39 5.96 -10.41 -8.09
N ARG A 40 6.55 -11.03 -7.06
CA ARG A 40 6.36 -10.62 -5.66
C ARG A 40 6.84 -9.18 -5.41
N GLN A 41 8.00 -8.80 -5.94
CA GLN A 41 8.50 -7.44 -5.82
C GLN A 41 7.62 -6.41 -6.54
N ASN A 42 7.07 -6.78 -7.70
CA ASN A 42 6.15 -5.92 -8.44
C ASN A 42 4.84 -5.72 -7.67
N GLU A 43 4.28 -6.78 -7.06
CA GLU A 43 3.10 -6.69 -6.19
C GLU A 43 3.32 -5.67 -5.04
N ILE A 44 4.44 -5.80 -4.33
CA ILE A 44 4.82 -4.90 -3.22
C ILE A 44 4.96 -3.46 -3.71
N ARG A 45 5.66 -3.23 -4.83
CA ARG A 45 5.83 -1.89 -5.40
C ARG A 45 4.50 -1.28 -5.81
N MET A 46 3.62 -2.03 -6.48
CA MET A 46 2.30 -1.54 -6.87
C MET A 46 1.45 -1.12 -5.67
N ALA A 47 1.47 -1.91 -4.58
CA ALA A 47 0.76 -1.59 -3.35
C ALA A 47 1.29 -0.30 -2.69
N ILE A 48 2.62 -0.19 -2.56
CA ILE A 48 3.29 0.97 -1.96
C ILE A 48 3.09 2.24 -2.79
N ASP A 49 3.26 2.15 -4.12
CA ASP A 49 3.07 3.29 -5.01
C ASP A 49 1.61 3.75 -5.01
N ARG A 50 0.65 2.83 -4.85
CA ARG A 50 -0.76 3.18 -4.69
C ARG A 50 -0.99 3.97 -3.41
N MET A 51 -0.51 3.46 -2.26
CA MET A 51 -0.61 4.18 -0.98
C MET A 51 0.02 5.57 -1.08
N GLN A 52 1.22 5.67 -1.65
CA GLN A 52 1.92 6.94 -1.82
C GLN A 52 1.12 7.95 -2.64
N ARG A 53 0.56 7.52 -3.78
CA ARG A 53 -0.27 8.39 -4.62
C ARG A 53 -1.53 8.83 -3.89
N GLU A 54 -2.26 7.91 -3.28
CA GLU A 54 -3.53 8.23 -2.61
C GLU A 54 -3.31 9.14 -1.40
N LEU A 55 -2.26 8.91 -0.60
CA LEU A 55 -1.91 9.77 0.53
C LEU A 55 -1.45 11.16 0.09
N SER A 56 -0.78 11.30 -1.06
CA SER A 56 -0.45 12.63 -1.60
C SER A 56 -1.66 13.45 -2.04
N MET A 57 -2.83 12.81 -2.17
CA MET A 57 -4.11 13.45 -2.50
C MET A 57 -4.98 13.68 -1.26
N ALA A 58 -4.46 13.44 -0.06
CA ALA A 58 -5.17 13.65 1.19
C ALA A 58 -5.52 15.14 1.38
N PHE A 59 -6.70 15.40 1.92
CA PHE A 59 -7.14 16.74 2.27
C PHE A 59 -8.06 16.72 3.50
N VAL A 60 -8.12 17.86 4.18
CA VAL A 60 -9.15 18.14 5.19
C VAL A 60 -9.79 19.48 4.86
N SER A 61 -11.06 19.66 5.24
CA SER A 61 -11.83 20.88 4.99
C SER A 61 -12.38 21.41 6.32
N ILE A 62 -12.30 22.73 6.49
CA ILE A 62 -12.92 23.38 7.66
C ILE A 62 -14.41 23.64 7.44
N HIS A 63 -14.92 23.43 6.23
CA HIS A 63 -16.33 23.66 5.93
C HIS A 63 -17.17 22.50 6.45
N ARG A 64 -18.04 22.84 7.39
CA ARG A 64 -19.05 21.92 7.93
C ARG A 64 -20.41 22.49 7.59
N THR A 65 -21.13 21.83 6.68
CA THR A 65 -22.51 22.21 6.36
C THR A 65 -23.42 21.68 7.45
N ALA A 66 -24.01 22.56 8.26
CA ALA A 66 -25.01 22.15 9.24
C ALA A 66 -26.22 21.54 8.51
N THR A 67 -26.38 20.22 8.62
CA THR A 67 -27.56 19.51 8.11
C THR A 67 -28.65 19.46 9.19
N PRO A 68 -29.94 19.58 8.82
CA PRO A 68 -31.05 19.50 9.80
C PRO A 68 -31.12 18.17 10.58
N MET A 69 -30.50 17.09 10.05
CA MET A 69 -30.41 15.77 10.69
C MET A 69 -29.15 15.55 11.54
N GLY A 70 -28.31 16.58 11.74
CA GLY A 70 -27.15 16.53 12.64
C GLY A 70 -25.94 15.75 12.13
N GLN A 71 -26.07 14.91 11.11
CA GLN A 71 -24.94 14.23 10.46
C GLN A 71 -24.30 15.15 9.43
N THR A 72 -23.22 15.80 9.82
CA THR A 72 -22.42 16.62 8.91
C THR A 72 -21.28 15.75 8.37
N PRO A 73 -21.17 15.54 7.04
CA PRO A 73 -20.03 14.83 6.48
C PRO A 73 -18.75 15.53 6.91
N MET A 74 -17.81 14.77 7.46
CA MET A 74 -16.61 15.33 8.08
C MET A 74 -15.37 14.74 7.44
N THR A 75 -14.59 15.58 6.77
CA THR A 75 -13.26 15.18 6.34
C THR A 75 -12.38 14.92 7.56
N ALA A 76 -11.61 13.85 7.50
CA ALA A 76 -10.70 13.47 8.59
C ALA A 76 -9.39 12.94 8.02
N PHE A 77 -8.35 13.02 8.84
CA PHE A 77 -7.12 12.28 8.65
C PHE A 77 -6.63 11.83 10.00
N TYR A 78 -6.41 10.53 10.15
CA TYR A 78 -6.02 9.94 11.40
C TYR A 78 -5.06 8.77 11.17
N GLY A 79 -3.95 8.85 11.89
CA GLY A 79 -2.92 7.84 11.96
C GLY A 79 -2.91 7.21 13.33
N LYS A 80 -3.27 5.93 13.41
CA LYS A 80 -3.26 5.14 14.64
C LYS A 80 -2.05 4.20 14.62
N HIS A 81 -1.19 4.35 15.62
CA HIS A 81 -0.09 3.44 15.83
C HIS A 81 -0.56 2.21 16.61
N ARG A 82 -0.20 1.02 16.13
CA ARG A 82 -0.39 -0.23 16.86
C ARG A 82 0.78 -1.14 16.52
N SER A 83 1.41 -1.71 17.55
CA SER A 83 2.56 -2.62 17.40
C SER A 83 2.36 -3.63 16.25
N GLY A 84 3.15 -3.46 15.19
CA GLY A 84 3.18 -4.32 14.00
C GLY A 84 1.98 -4.22 13.04
N ALA A 85 1.03 -3.29 13.23
CA ALA A 85 -0.17 -3.17 12.40
C ALA A 85 -0.81 -1.78 12.51
N ASP A 86 -0.12 -0.75 12.04
CA ASP A 86 -0.69 0.59 12.01
C ASP A 86 -1.93 0.66 11.12
N ARG A 87 -2.75 1.67 11.38
CA ARG A 87 -3.92 2.00 10.57
C ARG A 87 -3.91 3.48 10.28
N ILE A 88 -4.14 3.82 9.02
CA ILE A 88 -4.36 5.19 8.58
C ILE A 88 -5.72 5.25 7.90
N ASP A 89 -6.49 6.27 8.22
CA ASP A 89 -7.61 6.61 7.38
C ASP A 89 -7.82 8.11 7.22
N PHE A 90 -8.29 8.46 6.03
CA PHE A 90 -8.19 9.81 5.54
C PHE A 90 -9.16 10.08 4.41
N THR A 91 -9.50 11.36 4.25
CA THR A 91 -10.22 11.86 3.08
C THR A 91 -9.23 12.23 1.96
N ALA A 92 -9.55 11.87 0.72
CA ALA A 92 -8.68 12.15 -0.44
C ALA A 92 -9.44 12.41 -1.74
N PHE A 93 -8.80 13.13 -2.67
CA PHE A 93 -9.24 13.30 -4.07
C PHE A 93 -8.78 12.12 -4.96
N ALA A 94 -9.06 10.89 -4.54
CA ALA A 94 -8.52 9.68 -5.16
C ALA A 94 -9.57 8.86 -5.95
N HIS A 95 -10.86 9.15 -5.79
CA HIS A 95 -11.92 8.36 -6.39
C HIS A 95 -11.99 8.57 -7.89
N ARG A 96 -12.20 7.49 -8.65
CA ARG A 96 -12.49 7.56 -10.08
C ARG A 96 -13.89 7.06 -10.35
N ARG A 97 -14.73 7.95 -10.86
CA ARG A 97 -16.08 7.61 -11.31
C ARG A 97 -16.02 6.76 -12.58
N LEU A 98 -16.45 5.50 -12.48
CA LEU A 98 -16.46 4.55 -13.61
C LEU A 98 -17.77 4.54 -14.40
N PHE A 99 -18.88 4.99 -13.79
CA PHE A 99 -20.21 4.94 -14.41
C PHE A 99 -20.74 6.33 -14.79
N ARG A 100 -21.35 6.42 -15.98
CA ARG A 100 -22.02 7.64 -16.45
C ARG A 100 -23.21 7.95 -15.54
N ASN A 101 -23.32 9.20 -15.09
CA ASN A 101 -24.37 9.71 -14.18
C ASN A 101 -24.35 9.14 -12.75
N ALA A 102 -23.30 8.43 -12.35
CA ALA A 102 -23.13 8.12 -10.93
C ALA A 102 -22.97 9.42 -10.13
N LYS A 103 -23.72 9.53 -9.03
CA LYS A 103 -23.67 10.66 -8.10
C LYS A 103 -22.46 10.52 -7.17
N GLU A 104 -21.29 10.45 -7.78
CA GLU A 104 -19.98 10.24 -7.16
C GLU A 104 -19.10 11.45 -7.51
N SER A 105 -18.30 11.88 -6.54
CA SER A 105 -17.24 12.88 -6.73
C SER A 105 -15.89 12.16 -6.79
N ASP A 106 -14.84 12.87 -7.18
CA ASP A 106 -13.44 12.46 -6.96
C ASP A 106 -13.04 12.35 -5.47
N GLN A 107 -13.86 12.88 -4.57
CA GLN A 107 -13.68 12.79 -3.12
C GLN A 107 -14.13 11.43 -2.58
N CYS A 108 -13.31 10.86 -1.71
CA CYS A 108 -13.59 9.60 -1.02
C CYS A 108 -12.94 9.57 0.37
N GLU A 109 -13.31 8.55 1.12
CA GLU A 109 -12.57 8.13 2.31
C GLU A 109 -11.78 6.85 1.99
N LEU A 110 -10.56 6.80 2.48
CA LEU A 110 -9.66 5.69 2.29
C LEU A 110 -9.10 5.23 3.62
N SER A 111 -8.89 3.92 3.75
CA SER A 111 -8.14 3.34 4.86
C SER A 111 -7.09 2.36 4.36
N TYR A 112 -5.95 2.31 5.06
CA TYR A 112 -4.97 1.24 4.94
C TYR A 112 -4.70 0.63 6.30
N PHE A 113 -4.82 -0.70 6.38
CA PHE A 113 -4.58 -1.46 7.61
C PHE A 113 -4.29 -2.92 7.30
N LEU A 114 -3.72 -3.64 8.27
CA LEU A 114 -3.57 -5.10 8.18
C LEU A 114 -4.81 -5.82 8.73
N ALA A 115 -5.26 -6.84 7.99
CA ALA A 115 -6.28 -7.78 8.42
C ALA A 115 -5.75 -9.22 8.35
N ARG A 116 -6.42 -10.17 9.00
CA ARG A 116 -6.15 -11.59 8.77
C ARG A 116 -6.60 -11.96 7.37
N ASP A 117 -5.80 -12.78 6.69
CA ASP A 117 -6.18 -13.32 5.39
C ASP A 117 -7.39 -14.26 5.56
N PRO A 118 -8.48 -14.07 4.79
CA PRO A 118 -9.66 -14.94 4.85
C PRO A 118 -9.37 -16.37 4.39
N ASP A 119 -8.39 -16.55 3.50
CA ASP A 119 -8.02 -17.84 2.91
C ASP A 119 -6.84 -18.49 3.66
N ALA A 120 -6.02 -17.69 4.35
CA ALA A 120 -4.86 -18.15 5.13
C ALA A 120 -4.76 -17.48 6.51
N SER A 121 -5.53 -17.96 7.49
CA SER A 121 -5.70 -17.27 8.79
C SER A 121 -4.43 -17.00 9.62
N ASP A 122 -3.31 -17.66 9.29
CA ASP A 122 -1.97 -17.46 9.87
C ASP A 122 -1.21 -16.28 9.25
N GLN A 123 -1.68 -15.77 8.12
CA GLN A 123 -1.10 -14.65 7.38
C GLN A 123 -1.92 -13.38 7.58
N LYS A 124 -1.27 -12.23 7.39
CA LYS A 124 -1.95 -10.94 7.31
C LYS A 124 -1.89 -10.42 5.89
N VAL A 125 -2.93 -9.71 5.51
CA VAL A 125 -3.08 -9.01 4.24
C VAL A 125 -3.12 -7.50 4.49
N LEU A 126 -2.49 -6.74 3.59
CA LEU A 126 -2.69 -5.29 3.52
C LEU A 126 -4.01 -5.01 2.81
N VAL A 127 -4.93 -4.38 3.52
CA VAL A 127 -6.26 -4.05 3.06
C VAL A 127 -6.34 -2.56 2.75
N ARG A 128 -6.92 -2.25 1.60
CA ARG A 128 -7.38 -0.92 1.23
C ARG A 128 -8.89 -0.86 1.39
N ARG A 129 -9.39 0.10 2.16
CA ARG A 129 -10.82 0.45 2.23
C ARG A 129 -11.08 1.67 1.38
N GLU A 130 -12.19 1.70 0.64
CA GLU A 130 -12.66 2.89 -0.07
C GLU A 130 -14.17 3.08 0.11
N GLN A 131 -14.56 4.23 0.65
CA GLN A 131 -15.93 4.73 0.63
C GLN A 131 -16.00 5.86 -0.40
N ASN A 132 -16.84 5.69 -1.42
CA ASN A 132 -16.97 6.64 -2.55
C ASN A 132 -17.65 7.97 -2.19
N ARG A 133 -18.04 8.16 -0.92
CA ARG A 133 -18.71 9.34 -0.41
C ARG A 133 -18.27 9.62 1.02
N ILE A 134 -17.95 10.86 1.32
CA ILE A 134 -17.61 11.28 2.68
C ILE A 134 -18.86 11.27 3.54
N ASP A 135 -18.78 10.62 4.70
CA ASP A 135 -19.85 10.57 5.70
C ASP A 135 -19.32 11.02 7.09
N ASP A 136 -20.03 10.66 8.16
CA ASP A 136 -19.68 10.96 9.55
C ASP A 136 -18.95 9.80 10.26
N HIS A 137 -18.62 8.74 9.50
CA HIS A 137 -18.00 7.52 9.97
C HIS A 137 -16.77 7.18 9.14
N PRO A 138 -15.71 8.00 9.21
CA PRO A 138 -14.58 7.89 8.31
C PRO A 138 -13.81 6.57 8.42
N GLU A 139 -14.07 5.76 9.45
CA GLU A 139 -13.45 4.46 9.76
C GLU A 139 -14.26 3.25 9.27
N LYS A 140 -15.50 3.43 8.76
CA LYS A 140 -16.48 2.34 8.58
C LYS A 140 -17.23 2.44 7.26
N GLY A 141 -17.69 1.29 6.76
CA GLY A 141 -18.33 1.18 5.45
C GLY A 141 -17.32 1.07 4.32
N GLY A 142 -17.73 1.42 3.11
CA GLY A 142 -16.89 1.29 1.91
C GLY A 142 -16.65 -0.16 1.48
N LYS A 143 -15.87 -0.31 0.41
CA LYS A 143 -15.41 -1.59 -0.14
C LYS A 143 -14.01 -1.89 0.36
N LEU A 144 -13.71 -3.17 0.57
CA LEU A 144 -12.40 -3.66 1.01
C LEU A 144 -11.74 -4.42 -0.14
N ASP A 145 -10.51 -4.04 -0.46
CA ASP A 145 -9.65 -4.69 -1.43
C ASP A 145 -8.38 -5.17 -0.74
N VAL A 146 -8.01 -6.44 -0.93
CA VAL A 146 -6.67 -6.92 -0.58
C VAL A 146 -5.70 -6.44 -1.64
N ILE A 147 -4.67 -5.69 -1.23
CA ILE A 147 -3.70 -5.11 -2.17
C ILE A 147 -2.30 -5.72 -2.06
N LEU A 148 -2.02 -6.47 -0.99
CA LEU A 148 -0.77 -7.20 -0.81
C LEU A 148 -0.98 -8.33 0.22
N HIS A 149 -0.60 -9.55 -0.16
CA HIS A 149 -0.65 -10.71 0.73
C HIS A 149 0.64 -10.89 1.53
N ASP A 150 0.62 -11.73 2.57
CA ASP A 150 1.79 -12.09 3.39
C ASP A 150 2.59 -10.86 3.88
N VAL A 151 1.92 -9.99 4.64
CA VAL A 151 2.49 -8.78 5.22
C VAL A 151 2.70 -8.97 6.71
N ARG A 152 3.94 -8.77 7.19
CA ARG A 152 4.28 -8.93 8.61
C ARG A 152 3.93 -7.70 9.41
N GLU A 153 4.29 -6.54 8.88
CA GLU A 153 4.14 -5.25 9.52
C GLU A 153 3.83 -4.14 8.51
N LEU A 154 3.02 -3.19 8.96
CA LEU A 154 2.72 -1.93 8.29
C LEU A 154 2.96 -0.82 9.31
N SER A 155 3.76 0.18 8.95
CA SER A 155 4.00 1.34 9.80
C SER A 155 3.98 2.66 9.05
N PHE A 156 3.47 3.69 9.74
CA PHE A 156 3.42 5.06 9.26
C PHE A 156 4.12 6.00 10.22
N SER A 157 4.74 7.04 9.69
CA SER A 157 5.21 8.18 10.49
C SER A 157 4.90 9.48 9.79
N TYR A 158 4.61 10.51 10.56
CA TYR A 158 4.02 11.76 10.09
C TYR A 158 4.97 12.92 10.41
N LEU A 159 5.40 13.68 9.40
CA LEU A 159 6.25 14.85 9.60
C LEU A 159 5.39 16.06 9.95
N ASP A 160 5.55 16.57 11.16
CA ASP A 160 4.83 17.74 11.65
C ASP A 160 5.40 19.04 11.01
N PRO A 161 4.60 19.83 10.25
CA PRO A 161 5.06 21.11 9.67
C PRO A 161 5.47 22.20 10.68
N GLN A 162 4.98 22.14 11.92
CA GLN A 162 5.22 23.14 12.97
C GLN A 162 6.48 22.82 13.77
N SER A 163 6.64 21.57 14.22
CA SER A 163 7.81 21.17 15.02
C SER A 163 8.97 20.64 14.17
N GLY A 164 8.69 20.14 12.97
CA GLY A 164 9.68 19.43 12.14
C GLY A 164 9.98 18.01 12.63
N GLU A 165 9.23 17.50 13.61
CA GLU A 165 9.43 16.18 14.20
C GLU A 165 8.60 15.10 13.48
N TRP A 166 9.09 13.86 13.56
CA TRP A 166 8.34 12.69 13.10
C TRP A 166 7.49 12.15 14.26
N LEU A 167 6.18 12.07 14.04
CA LEU A 167 5.21 11.53 14.97
C LEU A 167 4.73 10.15 14.50
N GLU A 168 4.34 9.29 15.43
CA GLU A 168 3.78 7.95 15.14
C GLU A 168 2.26 7.98 14.99
N THR A 169 1.61 9.07 15.44
CA THR A 169 0.16 9.25 15.37
C THR A 169 -0.18 10.62 14.81
N TRP A 170 -1.38 10.74 14.28
CA TRP A 170 -1.92 12.00 13.77
C TRP A 170 -3.43 12.01 13.96
N ASP A 171 -4.02 13.15 14.34
CA ASP A 171 -5.47 13.28 14.44
C ASP A 171 -5.91 14.72 14.13
N THR A 172 -6.64 14.90 13.02
CA THR A 172 -7.15 16.21 12.58
C THR A 172 -8.47 16.63 13.21
N THR A 173 -9.10 15.75 13.98
CA THR A 173 -10.44 15.92 14.55
C THR A 173 -10.38 16.39 16.00
N GLN A 174 -9.29 16.06 16.71
CA GLN A 174 -9.07 16.46 18.09
C GLN A 174 -8.51 17.88 18.18
N ALA A 175 -9.19 18.73 18.97
CA ALA A 175 -8.81 20.13 19.16
C ALA A 175 -7.41 20.30 19.80
N THR A 176 -6.96 19.34 20.61
CA THR A 176 -5.67 19.35 21.30
C THR A 176 -4.54 18.67 20.52
N ALA A 177 -4.84 18.10 19.33
CA ALA A 177 -3.87 17.39 18.51
C ALA A 177 -3.46 18.24 17.29
N GLN A 178 -3.82 17.83 16.06
CA GLN A 178 -3.47 18.53 14.82
C GLN A 178 -4.72 19.02 14.08
N PRO A 179 -5.60 19.82 14.73
CA PRO A 179 -6.89 20.18 14.18
C PRO A 179 -6.77 20.83 12.80
N ASN A 180 -7.47 20.25 11.81
CA ASN A 180 -7.51 20.72 10.41
C ASN A 180 -6.12 20.90 9.75
N ARG A 181 -5.12 20.12 10.17
CA ARG A 181 -3.75 20.21 9.67
C ARG A 181 -3.24 18.84 9.29
N LEU A 182 -2.65 18.71 8.11
CA LEU A 182 -2.05 17.49 7.61
C LEU A 182 -0.52 17.52 7.78
N PRO A 183 0.12 16.36 7.88
CA PRO A 183 1.58 16.27 7.88
C PRO A 183 2.14 16.70 6.52
N THR A 184 3.37 17.19 6.47
CA THR A 184 4.04 17.55 5.20
C THR A 184 4.51 16.32 4.43
N GLN A 185 4.92 15.29 5.16
CA GLN A 185 5.37 14.01 4.63
C GLN A 185 4.86 12.86 5.48
N ILE A 186 4.63 11.71 4.83
CA ILE A 186 4.32 10.45 5.48
C ILE A 186 5.37 9.44 5.05
N LYS A 187 6.06 8.82 6.00
CA LYS A 187 6.85 7.61 5.75
C LYS A 187 5.91 6.42 5.78
N ILE A 188 6.05 5.54 4.81
CA ILE A 188 5.27 4.31 4.70
C ILE A 188 6.27 3.17 4.66
N PHE A 189 6.17 2.23 5.59
CA PHE A 189 6.98 1.02 5.59
C PHE A 189 6.09 -0.22 5.61
N VAL A 190 6.46 -1.18 4.78
CA VAL A 190 5.83 -2.51 4.71
C VAL A 190 6.94 -3.55 4.88
N THR A 191 6.76 -4.43 5.86
CA THR A 191 7.66 -5.56 6.10
C THR A 191 7.01 -6.83 5.61
N VAL A 192 7.72 -7.59 4.79
CA VAL A 192 7.29 -8.89 4.25
C VAL A 192 8.36 -9.95 4.51
N ALA A 193 8.03 -11.23 4.33
CA ALA A 193 9.02 -12.29 4.30
C ALA A 193 10.02 -12.08 3.15
N ASP A 194 11.30 -12.37 3.38
CA ASP A 194 12.28 -12.37 2.28
C ASP A 194 11.96 -13.53 1.30
N PRO A 195 11.92 -13.25 -0.02
CA PRO A 195 11.50 -14.24 -1.01
C PRO A 195 12.54 -15.35 -1.26
N ILE A 196 13.76 -15.22 -0.74
CA ILE A 196 14.81 -16.25 -0.80
C ILE A 196 14.85 -17.03 0.52
N ASP A 197 14.73 -16.34 1.65
CA ASP A 197 14.76 -16.94 3.01
C ASP A 197 13.58 -16.43 3.83
N SER A 198 12.48 -17.19 3.86
CA SER A 198 11.25 -16.80 4.55
C SER A 198 11.41 -16.60 6.05
N LYS A 199 12.51 -17.01 6.68
CA LYS A 199 12.76 -16.71 8.10
C LYS A 199 13.23 -15.28 8.33
N LYS A 200 13.66 -14.59 7.28
CA LYS A 200 14.12 -13.21 7.34
C LYS A 200 13.03 -12.25 6.90
N ASP A 201 13.13 -11.03 7.43
CA ASP A 201 12.29 -9.91 7.05
C ASP A 201 12.96 -9.09 5.96
N ARG A 202 12.13 -8.54 5.07
CA ARG A 202 12.55 -7.51 4.13
C ARG A 202 11.61 -6.31 4.22
N VAL A 203 12.20 -5.14 4.43
CA VAL A 203 11.48 -3.88 4.60
C VAL A 203 11.49 -3.10 3.29
N TYR A 204 10.32 -2.63 2.88
CA TYR A 204 10.12 -1.75 1.74
C TYR A 204 9.56 -0.43 2.25
N GLY A 205 10.13 0.68 1.80
CA GLY A 205 9.77 2.00 2.30
C GLY A 205 9.63 3.03 1.19
N THR A 206 8.68 3.95 1.34
CA THR A 206 8.56 5.15 0.51
C THR A 206 8.12 6.34 1.35
N ARG A 207 8.05 7.52 0.73
CA ARG A 207 7.49 8.72 1.33
C ARG A 207 6.42 9.33 0.44
N ALA A 208 5.29 9.69 1.03
CA ALA A 208 4.28 10.53 0.39
C ALA A 208 4.50 11.98 0.83
N THR A 209 4.54 12.91 -0.11
CA THR A 209 4.55 14.36 0.17
C THR A 209 3.13 14.87 0.00
N LEU A 210 2.62 15.59 0.99
CA LEU A 210 1.28 16.16 0.96
C LEU A 210 1.37 17.63 0.55
N PRO A 211 0.85 18.02 -0.62
CA PRO A 211 0.90 19.41 -1.08
C PRO A 211 -0.07 20.31 -0.31
N ILE A 212 -1.13 19.72 0.28
CA ILE A 212 -2.11 20.41 1.10
C ILE A 212 -1.86 20.04 2.55
N THR A 213 -1.31 20.98 3.33
CA THR A 213 -1.00 20.78 4.76
C THR A 213 -2.00 21.46 5.68
N TRP A 214 -2.79 22.39 5.16
CA TRP A 214 -3.80 23.13 5.91
C TRP A 214 -5.18 22.85 5.36
N GLY A 215 -6.17 22.82 6.24
CA GLY A 215 -7.55 22.57 5.86
C GLY A 215 -8.06 23.59 4.83
N LEU A 216 -8.73 23.08 3.81
CA LEU A 216 -9.34 23.89 2.75
C LEU A 216 -10.37 24.84 3.37
N ASN A 217 -10.16 26.14 3.15
CA ASN A 217 -11.03 27.23 3.57
C ASN A 217 -11.52 28.02 2.35
N HIS A 218 -12.67 28.70 2.47
CA HIS A 218 -13.04 29.69 1.48
C HIS A 218 -12.08 30.86 1.69
N ALA A 219 -11.32 31.19 0.65
CA ALA A 219 -10.40 32.29 0.71
C ALA A 219 -11.14 33.58 1.05
N LYS A 220 -11.02 34.06 2.30
CA LYS A 220 -10.90 35.51 2.49
C LYS A 220 -9.47 35.85 2.06
N TYR A 221 -9.27 36.00 0.75
CA TYR A 221 -8.18 36.86 0.30
C TYR A 221 -8.47 38.23 0.93
N ASN A 222 -7.64 38.61 1.89
CA ASN A 222 -7.67 39.96 2.43
C ASN A 222 -7.43 40.91 1.23
N PRO A 223 -8.28 41.93 0.99
CA PRO A 223 -8.10 42.86 -0.12
C PRO A 223 -6.76 43.59 -0.06
#